data_AF-A0AAU1HWR2-F1
#
_entry.id   AF-A0AAU1HWR2-F1
#
_cell.length_a   1.000
_cell.length_b   1.000
_cell.length_c   1.000
_cell.angle_alpha   90.00
_cell.angle_beta   90.00
_cell.angle_gamma   90.00
#
_symmetry.space_group_name_H-M   'P 1'
#
loop_
_entity.id
_entity.type
_entity.pdbx_description
1 polymer ?
#
loop_
_entity_poly.entity_id
_entity_poly.type
_entity_poly.pdbx_seq_one_letter_code
_entity_poly.pdbx_strand_id
1 'polypeptide(L)'
;MRRARTRRRTAAVALGVAATAPLLGGCGIQETDVIEAGGPASFQAFLNRDYDMLLFFRAPDGGLSPVIRTTEPSNAYVEPDSEDQNPGETAGPVPTEKVVKVLLGGPGKDDRAAGLSTSLPAARPGGTVEVGRAAGDEVRIRLPIALHGLDSTALRQLTCTIAYSQDADGKVTVRLTGQDGATRSGTCGLALGGMSTRGARR
;
A
#
# COMPACT_ATOMS: atom_id res chain seq x y z
N MET A 1 34.52 5.99 -91.46
CA MET A 1 34.80 7.26 -92.16
C MET A 1 35.41 8.25 -91.19
N ARG A 2 36.50 8.93 -91.57
CA ARG A 2 37.32 9.82 -90.72
C ARG A 2 36.82 11.27 -90.80
N ARG A 3 36.88 12.01 -89.68
CA ARG A 3 37.14 13.47 -89.56
C ARG A 3 37.52 13.74 -88.08
N ALA A 4 38.79 14.04 -87.76
CA ALA A 4 39.43 15.37 -87.74
C ALA A 4 38.86 16.25 -86.60
N ARG A 5 39.60 16.94 -85.72
CA ARG A 5 40.96 17.50 -85.82
C ARG A 5 41.33 18.20 -84.48
N THR A 6 42.63 18.23 -84.14
CA THR A 6 43.40 19.31 -83.45
C THR A 6 42.99 19.80 -82.05
N ARG A 7 43.87 20.24 -81.13
CA ARG A 7 45.33 20.23 -80.87
C ARG A 7 45.50 21.03 -79.56
N ARG A 8 46.41 20.60 -78.67
CA ARG A 8 47.32 21.45 -77.83
C ARG A 8 46.65 22.34 -76.75
N ARG A 9 47.15 22.50 -75.50
CA ARG A 9 48.50 22.44 -74.93
C ARG A 9 48.44 22.10 -73.43
N THR A 10 49.47 21.40 -73.02
CA THR A 10 50.16 21.31 -71.72
C THR A 10 50.06 22.50 -70.76
N ALA A 11 49.82 22.21 -69.47
CA ALA A 11 50.56 22.68 -68.28
C ALA A 11 49.90 22.02 -67.05
N ALA A 12 50.39 20.91 -66.52
CA ALA A 12 51.41 20.83 -65.47
C ALA A 12 51.08 21.72 -64.25
N VAL A 13 50.38 21.15 -63.27
CA VAL A 13 50.56 21.50 -61.85
C VAL A 13 50.59 20.19 -61.07
N ALA A 14 51.62 20.09 -60.25
CA ALA A 14 52.09 18.91 -59.57
C ALA A 14 51.49 18.75 -58.16
N LEU A 15 51.69 17.56 -57.62
CA LEU A 15 51.83 17.21 -56.20
C LEU A 15 50.56 17.12 -55.34
N GLY A 16 50.39 15.95 -54.73
CA GLY A 16 49.50 15.77 -53.58
C GLY A 16 49.15 14.31 -53.28
N VAL A 17 50.13 13.49 -52.90
CA VAL A 17 49.85 12.24 -52.18
C VAL A 17 49.49 12.62 -50.74
N ALA A 18 48.24 12.37 -50.33
CA ALA A 18 47.88 12.19 -48.94
C ALA A 18 46.56 11.39 -48.86
N ALA A 19 46.68 10.10 -48.59
CA ALA A 19 45.60 9.35 -47.97
C ALA A 19 45.50 9.77 -46.50
N THR A 20 44.29 10.05 -45.99
CA THR A 20 43.92 9.83 -44.57
C THR A 20 42.43 10.04 -44.34
N ALA A 21 41.82 8.96 -43.83
CA ALA A 21 40.53 8.72 -43.19
C ALA A 21 39.49 9.85 -42.98
N PRO A 22 38.18 9.57 -43.17
CA PRO A 22 37.11 10.43 -42.67
C PRO A 22 37.04 10.36 -41.14
N LEU A 23 37.26 11.48 -40.47
CA LEU A 23 36.96 11.67 -39.06
C LEU A 23 35.43 11.69 -38.86
N LEU A 24 34.85 10.52 -38.63
CA LEU A 24 33.53 10.37 -38.03
C LEU A 24 33.61 10.80 -36.55
N GLY A 25 33.60 12.11 -36.32
CA GLY A 25 33.40 12.68 -34.99
C GLY A 25 31.95 12.49 -34.56
N GLY A 26 31.62 11.29 -34.07
CA GLY A 26 30.42 11.12 -33.24
C GLY A 26 30.66 11.87 -31.94
N CYS A 27 29.85 12.88 -31.63
CA CYS A 27 29.80 13.47 -30.30
C CYS A 27 29.44 12.36 -29.32
N GLY A 28 30.42 11.92 -28.51
CA GLY A 28 30.22 10.94 -27.46
C GLY A 28 29.23 11.48 -26.43
N ILE A 29 27.97 11.08 -26.55
CA ILE A 29 27.04 11.14 -25.43
C ILE A 29 27.45 9.99 -24.53
N GLN A 30 28.08 10.32 -23.40
CA GLN A 30 28.21 9.38 -22.27
C GLN A 30 26.82 8.80 -22.02
N GLU A 31 26.69 7.48 -22.00
CA GLU A 31 25.50 6.86 -21.43
C GLU A 31 25.38 7.42 -20.01
N THR A 32 24.42 8.33 -19.81
CA THR A 32 24.05 8.73 -18.48
C THR A 32 23.45 7.49 -17.86
N ASP A 33 24.14 6.93 -16.87
CA ASP A 33 23.60 5.82 -16.08
C ASP A 33 22.14 6.11 -15.76
N VAL A 34 21.31 5.08 -15.89
CA VAL A 34 19.92 5.15 -15.45
C VAL A 34 19.96 5.41 -13.96
N ILE A 35 19.68 6.65 -13.55
CA ILE A 35 19.39 6.94 -12.15
C ILE A 35 18.08 6.21 -11.88
N GLU A 36 18.16 5.17 -11.04
CA GLU A 36 16.98 4.45 -10.54
C GLU A 36 16.07 5.47 -9.85
N ALA A 37 15.05 5.91 -10.58
CA ALA A 37 14.14 6.95 -10.15
C ALA A 37 13.23 6.38 -9.07
N GLY A 38 13.67 6.46 -7.82
CA GLY A 38 12.88 6.25 -6.62
C GLY A 38 12.43 4.80 -6.42
N GLY A 39 12.90 4.18 -5.34
CA GLY A 39 12.27 2.97 -4.83
C GLY A 39 10.77 3.22 -4.56
N PRO A 40 9.92 2.18 -4.62
CA PRO A 40 8.49 2.34 -4.38
C PRO A 40 8.24 2.98 -3.02
N ALA A 41 7.27 3.88 -2.96
CA ALA A 41 6.81 4.47 -1.71
C ALA A 41 6.36 3.34 -0.76
N SER A 42 7.01 3.22 0.40
CA SER A 42 6.65 2.21 1.39
C SER A 42 5.48 2.71 2.23
N PHE A 43 4.37 1.95 2.26
CA PHE A 43 3.18 2.28 3.06
C PHE A 43 3.48 2.49 4.56
N GLN A 44 4.52 1.83 5.09
CA GLN A 44 4.94 1.98 6.48
C GLN A 44 5.49 3.39 6.79
N ALA A 45 6.09 4.08 5.82
CA ALA A 45 6.66 5.41 6.03
C ALA A 45 5.60 6.51 6.26
N PHE A 46 4.35 6.24 5.88
CA PHE A 46 3.23 7.18 6.01
C PHE A 46 2.28 6.84 7.17
N LEU A 47 2.54 5.77 7.91
CA LEU A 47 1.70 5.30 9.02
C LEU A 47 2.24 5.81 10.36
N ASN A 48 1.56 6.78 10.96
CA ASN A 48 1.83 7.19 12.33
C ASN A 48 1.04 6.32 13.30
N ARG A 49 1.67 5.31 13.90
CA ARG A 49 1.00 4.30 14.74
C ARG A 49 0.34 4.85 16.01
N ASP A 50 0.67 6.06 16.43
CA ASP A 50 0.07 6.70 17.59
C ASP A 50 -1.35 7.20 17.29
N TYR A 51 -1.65 7.55 16.03
CA TYR A 51 -2.93 8.16 15.66
C TYR A 51 -3.56 7.55 14.40
N ASP A 52 -2.83 6.75 13.63
CA ASP A 52 -3.32 6.10 12.42
C ASP A 52 -3.69 4.65 12.67
N MET A 53 -4.85 4.26 12.14
CA MET A 53 -5.26 2.88 11.99
C MET A 53 -5.17 2.45 10.53
N LEU A 54 -4.77 1.20 10.32
CA LEU A 54 -4.72 0.58 9.00
C LEU A 54 -5.90 -0.40 8.86
N LEU A 55 -6.83 -0.07 7.97
CA LEU A 55 -8.02 -0.88 7.70
C LEU A 55 -7.85 -1.58 6.36
N PHE A 56 -8.20 -2.86 6.28
CA PHE A 56 -8.24 -3.57 5.00
C PHE A 56 -9.68 -3.61 4.51
N PHE A 57 -9.93 -3.08 3.31
CA PHE A 57 -11.23 -3.13 2.65
C PHE A 57 -11.16 -3.98 1.38
N ARG A 58 -12.30 -4.48 0.93
CA ARG A 58 -12.39 -5.27 -0.30
C ARG A 58 -12.38 -4.35 -1.52
N ALA A 59 -11.40 -4.53 -2.39
CA ALA A 59 -11.31 -3.85 -3.68
C ALA A 59 -12.23 -4.51 -4.74
N PRO A 60 -12.53 -3.82 -5.86
CA PRO A 60 -13.40 -4.33 -6.93
C PRO A 60 -12.93 -5.66 -7.55
N ASP A 61 -11.62 -5.91 -7.56
CA ASP A 61 -10.99 -7.14 -8.03
C ASP A 61 -11.16 -8.33 -7.05
N GLY A 62 -11.80 -8.09 -5.90
CA GLY A 62 -12.00 -9.07 -4.83
C GLY A 62 -10.82 -9.20 -3.87
N GLY A 63 -9.72 -8.48 -4.10
CA GLY A 63 -8.57 -8.39 -3.22
C GLY A 63 -8.82 -7.51 -1.99
N LEU A 64 -7.82 -7.42 -1.11
CA LEU A 64 -7.83 -6.51 0.03
C LEU A 64 -6.90 -5.32 -0.25
N SER A 65 -7.44 -4.12 -0.10
CA SER A 65 -6.73 -2.85 -0.23
C SER A 65 -6.58 -2.20 1.15
N PRO A 66 -5.37 -1.75 1.53
CA PRO A 66 -5.14 -1.08 2.80
C PRO A 66 -5.56 0.40 2.71
N VAL A 67 -6.22 0.89 3.76
CA VAL A 67 -6.64 2.29 3.90
C VAL A 67 -6.18 2.81 5.25
N ILE A 68 -5.46 3.93 5.22
CA ILE A 68 -5.03 4.64 6.41
C ILE A 68 -6.16 5.55 6.89
N ARG A 69 -6.46 5.50 8.19
CA ARG A 69 -7.39 6.41 8.85
C ARG A 69 -6.73 7.02 10.06
N THR A 70 -6.66 8.34 10.10
CA THR A 70 -6.23 9.06 11.30
C THR A 70 -7.40 9.15 12.26
N THR A 71 -7.20 8.74 13.51
CA THR A 71 -8.05 9.19 14.60
C THR A 71 -7.70 10.64 14.81
N GLU A 72 -8.62 11.56 14.51
CA GLU A 72 -8.41 12.96 14.87
C GLU A 72 -8.01 12.99 16.35
N PRO A 73 -6.82 13.52 16.71
CA PRO A 73 -6.60 13.92 18.09
C PRO A 73 -7.67 14.97 18.36
N SER A 74 -8.44 14.83 19.43
CA SER A 74 -9.38 15.87 19.82
C SER A 74 -8.58 17.12 20.20
N ASN A 75 -8.28 17.97 19.23
CA ASN A 75 -7.95 19.37 19.45
C ASN A 75 -9.21 20.18 19.80
N ALA A 76 -10.24 19.52 20.37
CA ALA A 76 -11.22 20.23 21.16
C ALA A 76 -10.44 20.89 22.28
N TYR A 77 -10.35 22.22 22.24
CA TYR A 77 -9.95 23.04 23.37
C TYR A 77 -10.72 22.53 24.60
N VAL A 78 -10.03 21.83 25.48
CA VAL A 78 -10.57 21.45 26.79
C VAL A 78 -10.55 22.74 27.60
N GLU A 79 -11.71 23.37 27.74
CA GLU A 79 -11.91 24.42 28.75
C GLU A 79 -11.56 23.81 30.12
N PRO A 80 -10.68 24.46 30.92
CA PRO A 80 -10.04 23.85 32.08
C PRO A 80 -10.95 23.64 33.31
N ASP A 81 -12.28 23.71 33.18
CA ASP A 81 -13.22 23.71 34.31
C ASP A 81 -14.30 22.60 34.29
N SER A 82 -14.21 21.62 33.39
CA SER A 82 -15.12 20.46 33.40
C SER A 82 -14.59 19.34 34.31
N GLU A 83 -14.94 19.37 35.60
CA GLU A 83 -14.51 18.42 36.64
C GLU A 83 -15.01 16.96 36.47
N ASP A 84 -15.66 16.60 35.37
CA ASP A 84 -16.19 15.25 35.12
C ASP A 84 -15.66 14.58 33.83
N GLN A 85 -14.61 15.13 33.22
CA GLN A 85 -13.96 14.50 32.07
C GLN A 85 -12.56 14.09 32.49
N ASN A 86 -12.35 12.78 32.69
CA ASN A 86 -11.02 12.20 32.63
C ASN A 86 -10.49 12.46 31.21
N PRO A 87 -9.61 13.45 30.96
CA PRO A 87 -9.05 13.71 29.65
C PRO A 87 -7.86 12.75 29.52
N GLY A 88 -8.16 11.47 29.63
CA GLY A 88 -7.27 10.37 29.32
C GLY A 88 -7.39 10.05 27.83
N GLU A 89 -7.31 11.07 26.97
CA GLU A 89 -6.92 10.86 25.58
C GLU A 89 -5.50 10.31 25.66
N THR A 90 -5.43 8.98 25.73
CA THR A 90 -4.21 8.28 26.07
C THR A 90 -3.31 8.43 24.86
N ALA A 91 -2.28 9.27 24.97
CA ALA A 91 -1.17 9.27 24.04
C ALA A 91 -0.65 7.82 23.95
N GLY A 92 -0.78 7.21 22.76
CA GLY A 92 -0.42 5.82 22.54
C GLY A 92 -1.21 5.21 21.36
N PRO A 93 -0.83 3.99 20.93
CA PRO A 93 -1.41 3.38 19.74
C PRO A 93 -2.93 3.25 19.82
N VAL A 94 -3.59 3.44 18.67
CA VAL A 94 -5.05 3.29 18.55
C VAL A 94 -5.48 1.91 19.07
N PRO A 95 -6.39 1.82 20.06
CA PRO A 95 -6.83 0.53 20.59
C PRO A 95 -7.45 -0.37 19.52
N THR A 96 -7.09 -1.66 19.51
CA THR A 96 -7.58 -2.63 18.53
C THR A 96 -9.10 -2.75 18.52
N GLU A 97 -9.77 -2.59 19.66
CA GLU A 97 -11.23 -2.52 19.77
C GLU A 97 -11.80 -1.40 18.89
N LYS A 98 -11.16 -0.22 18.90
CA LYS A 98 -11.57 0.94 18.09
C LYS A 98 -11.35 0.64 16.60
N VAL A 99 -10.20 0.08 16.23
CA VAL A 99 -9.89 -0.32 14.85
C VAL A 99 -10.94 -1.29 14.30
N VAL A 100 -11.27 -2.34 15.05
CA VAL A 100 -12.28 -3.33 14.65
C VAL A 100 -13.68 -2.72 14.53
N LYS A 101 -14.07 -1.84 15.46
CA LYS A 101 -15.37 -1.14 15.37
C LYS A 101 -15.46 -0.29 14.11
N VAL A 102 -14.41 0.45 13.76
CA VAL A 102 -14.37 1.26 12.54
C VAL A 102 -14.45 0.35 11.30
N LEU A 103 -13.72 -0.76 11.27
CA LEU A 103 -13.78 -1.74 10.18
C LEU A 103 -15.21 -2.30 9.97
N LEU A 104 -15.90 -2.65 11.06
CA LEU A 104 -17.27 -3.16 11.04
C LEU A 104 -18.30 -2.09 10.61
N GLY A 105 -17.96 -0.81 10.77
CA GLY A 105 -18.71 0.31 10.20
C GLY A 105 -18.59 0.42 8.67
N GLY A 106 -17.59 -0.26 8.08
CA GLY A 106 -17.37 -0.29 6.64
C GLY A 106 -16.63 0.93 6.09
N PRO A 107 -16.41 0.97 4.76
CA PRO A 107 -15.67 2.03 4.09
C PRO A 107 -16.39 3.39 4.14
N GLY A 108 -15.58 4.45 4.21
CA GLY A 108 -16.05 5.84 4.16
C GLY A 108 -16.68 6.23 2.82
N LYS A 109 -17.15 7.47 2.69
CA LYS A 109 -17.73 7.96 1.42
C LYS A 109 -16.71 7.93 0.28
N ASP A 110 -15.50 8.41 0.54
CA ASP A 110 -14.44 8.50 -0.47
C ASP A 110 -13.91 7.12 -0.86
N ASP A 111 -13.76 6.20 0.10
CA ASP A 111 -13.42 4.79 -0.15
C ASP A 111 -14.43 4.14 -1.09
N ARG A 112 -15.73 4.34 -0.80
CA ARG A 112 -16.81 3.79 -1.62
C ARG A 112 -16.84 4.43 -3.00
N ALA A 113 -16.55 5.72 -3.11
CA ALA A 113 -16.39 6.40 -4.40
C ALA A 113 -15.20 5.84 -5.20
N ALA A 114 -14.15 5.39 -4.52
CA ALA A 114 -13.03 4.65 -5.11
C ALA A 114 -13.32 3.15 -5.38
N GLY A 115 -14.57 2.70 -5.15
CA GLY A 115 -15.00 1.32 -5.39
C GLY A 115 -14.64 0.33 -4.28
N LEU A 116 -14.12 0.79 -3.14
CA LEU A 116 -13.87 -0.06 -1.98
C LEU A 116 -15.19 -0.43 -1.29
N SER A 117 -15.24 -1.68 -0.83
CA SER A 117 -16.40 -2.28 -0.15
C SER A 117 -15.94 -3.04 1.09
N THR A 118 -16.88 -3.58 1.87
CA THR A 118 -16.58 -4.51 2.96
C THR A 118 -17.23 -5.86 2.67
N SER A 119 -16.54 -6.95 3.02
CA SER A 119 -17.12 -8.30 2.98
C SER A 119 -17.77 -8.68 4.32
N LEU A 120 -17.74 -7.77 5.30
CA LEU A 120 -18.22 -7.99 6.64
C LEU A 120 -19.68 -7.55 6.78
N PRO A 121 -20.50 -8.30 7.52
CA PRO A 121 -21.82 -7.83 7.91
C PRO A 121 -21.68 -6.63 8.86
N ALA A 122 -22.67 -5.73 8.81
CA ALA A 122 -22.77 -4.67 9.80
C ALA A 122 -22.96 -5.27 11.20
N ALA A 123 -22.22 -4.74 12.18
CA ALA A 123 -22.45 -5.10 13.57
C ALA A 123 -23.81 -4.57 14.03
N ARG A 124 -24.50 -5.35 14.88
CA ARG A 124 -25.73 -4.86 15.52
C ARG A 124 -25.39 -3.73 16.48
N PRO A 125 -26.26 -2.71 16.63
CA PRO A 125 -26.09 -1.68 17.65
C PRO A 125 -25.88 -2.29 19.04
N GLY A 126 -24.95 -1.74 19.82
CA GLY A 126 -24.63 -2.20 21.18
C GLY A 126 -23.72 -3.43 21.25
N GLY A 127 -23.30 -4.01 20.12
CA GLY A 127 -22.31 -5.09 20.11
C GLY A 127 -20.94 -4.64 20.61
N THR A 128 -20.32 -5.46 21.47
CA THR A 128 -18.98 -5.20 22.01
C THR A 128 -17.92 -5.99 21.26
N VAL A 129 -16.74 -5.37 21.13
CA VAL A 129 -15.51 -6.05 20.71
C VAL A 129 -14.67 -6.21 21.97
N GLU A 130 -14.21 -7.42 22.24
CA GLU A 130 -13.31 -7.71 23.36
C GLU A 130 -11.97 -8.17 22.83
N VAL A 131 -10.88 -7.58 23.30
CA VAL A 131 -9.52 -8.03 23.01
C VAL A 131 -8.94 -8.69 24.24
N GLY A 132 -8.50 -9.94 24.07
CA GLY A 132 -7.71 -10.66 25.06
C GLY A 132 -6.33 -10.95 24.49
N ARG A 133 -5.28 -10.84 25.32
CA ARG A 133 -3.98 -11.39 24.96
C ARG A 133 -3.92 -12.88 25.28
N ALA A 134 -3.29 -13.65 24.40
CA ALA A 134 -2.87 -15.01 24.67
C ALA A 134 -1.40 -15.03 25.10
N ALA A 135 -0.93 -16.17 25.62
CA ALA A 135 0.51 -16.39 25.76
C ALA A 135 1.16 -16.50 24.37
N GLY A 136 2.31 -15.86 24.17
CA GLY A 136 3.02 -15.83 22.88
C GLY A 136 2.48 -14.79 21.89
N ASP A 137 2.74 -14.98 20.59
CA ASP A 137 2.39 -14.05 19.51
C ASP A 137 0.95 -14.24 18.98
N GLU A 138 0.00 -14.48 19.89
CA GLU A 138 -1.42 -14.64 19.55
C GLU A 138 -2.29 -13.58 20.24
N VAL A 139 -3.19 -12.98 19.47
CA VAL A 139 -4.27 -12.11 19.96
C VAL A 139 -5.61 -12.81 19.83
N ARG A 140 -6.44 -12.71 20.88
CA ARG A 140 -7.81 -13.23 20.90
C ARG A 140 -8.81 -12.08 20.78
N ILE A 141 -9.76 -12.20 19.87
CA ILE A 141 -10.79 -11.19 19.63
C ILE A 141 -12.16 -11.84 19.71
N ARG A 142 -13.06 -11.30 20.54
CA ARG A 142 -14.49 -11.61 20.45
C ARG A 142 -15.21 -10.52 19.65
N LEU A 143 -15.98 -10.95 18.66
CA LEU A 143 -16.64 -10.07 17.70
C LEU A 143 -18.17 -10.03 17.90
N PRO A 144 -18.81 -8.88 17.69
CA PRO A 144 -20.27 -8.73 17.74
C PRO A 144 -20.96 -9.17 16.43
N ILE A 145 -20.32 -10.07 15.68
CA ILE A 145 -20.83 -10.65 14.44
C ILE A 145 -20.63 -12.16 14.48
N ALA A 146 -21.44 -12.91 13.73
CA ALA A 146 -21.29 -14.35 13.60
C ALA A 146 -20.10 -14.64 12.68
N LEU A 147 -19.26 -15.62 13.02
CA LEU A 147 -18.21 -16.07 12.10
C LEU A 147 -18.72 -17.12 11.11
N HIS A 148 -19.77 -17.85 11.49
CA HIS A 148 -20.43 -18.76 10.55
C HIS A 148 -21.02 -17.97 9.39
N GLY A 149 -20.75 -18.42 8.16
CA GLY A 149 -21.19 -17.75 6.93
C GLY A 149 -20.27 -16.64 6.42
N LEU A 150 -19.21 -16.27 7.14
CA LEU A 150 -18.18 -15.39 6.59
C LEU A 150 -17.33 -16.15 5.57
N ASP A 151 -17.15 -15.55 4.40
CA ASP A 151 -16.27 -16.09 3.38
C ASP A 151 -14.78 -15.86 3.72
N SER A 152 -13.91 -16.43 2.88
CA SER A 152 -12.47 -16.31 3.09
C SER A 152 -11.94 -14.87 3.00
N THR A 153 -12.60 -13.99 2.24
CA THR A 153 -12.20 -12.59 2.11
C THR A 153 -12.59 -11.81 3.35
N ALA A 154 -13.80 -12.02 3.88
CA ALA A 154 -14.25 -11.45 5.16
C ALA A 154 -13.32 -11.85 6.31
N LEU A 155 -12.95 -13.14 6.41
CA LEU A 155 -12.01 -13.60 7.43
C LEU A 155 -10.63 -12.97 7.26
N ARG A 156 -10.09 -12.89 6.04
CA ARG A 156 -8.81 -12.20 5.78
C ARG A 156 -8.90 -10.71 6.10
N GLN A 157 -10.02 -10.07 5.81
CA GLN A 157 -10.24 -8.64 6.06
C GLN A 157 -10.15 -8.33 7.56
N LEU A 158 -10.81 -9.13 8.39
CA LEU A 158 -10.70 -9.07 9.86
C LEU A 158 -9.27 -9.36 10.32
N THR A 159 -8.73 -10.51 9.93
CA THR A 159 -7.41 -10.98 10.38
C THR A 159 -6.31 -9.98 10.06
N CYS A 160 -6.27 -9.44 8.83
CA CYS A 160 -5.23 -8.47 8.46
C CYS A 160 -5.37 -7.14 9.18
N THR A 161 -6.60 -6.63 9.34
CA THR A 161 -6.82 -5.39 10.09
C THR A 161 -6.39 -5.53 11.55
N ILE A 162 -6.78 -6.63 12.21
CA ILE A 162 -6.40 -6.91 13.60
C ILE A 162 -4.89 -7.17 13.72
N ALA A 163 -4.30 -7.90 12.77
CA ALA A 163 -2.88 -8.22 12.84
C ALA A 163 -2.03 -6.95 12.77
N TYR A 164 -2.37 -6.05 11.85
CA TYR A 164 -1.66 -4.78 11.70
C TYR A 164 -1.97 -3.75 12.79
N SER A 165 -3.07 -3.87 13.54
CA SER A 165 -3.29 -3.03 14.73
C SER A 165 -2.44 -3.47 15.93
N GLN A 166 -1.99 -4.73 15.94
CA GLN A 166 -1.21 -5.32 17.03
C GLN A 166 0.29 -5.33 16.77
N ASP A 167 0.69 -5.47 15.51
CA ASP A 167 2.08 -5.61 15.09
C ASP A 167 2.34 -4.82 13.80
N ALA A 168 3.51 -4.17 13.71
CA ALA A 168 3.83 -3.30 12.59
C ALA A 168 3.98 -4.06 11.26
N ASP A 169 4.37 -5.33 11.34
CA ASP A 169 4.54 -6.23 10.20
C ASP A 169 3.30 -7.10 9.93
N GLY A 170 2.30 -7.07 10.81
CA GLY A 170 1.09 -7.89 10.72
C GLY A 170 1.34 -9.39 10.93
N LYS A 171 2.40 -9.76 11.66
CA LYS A 171 2.84 -11.16 11.82
C LYS A 171 2.13 -11.92 12.95
N VAL A 172 1.38 -11.21 13.81
CA VAL A 172 0.66 -11.83 14.93
C VAL A 172 -0.39 -12.85 14.43
N THR A 173 -0.56 -13.95 15.18
CA THR A 173 -1.66 -14.88 14.94
C THR A 173 -2.94 -14.32 15.57
N VAL A 174 -4.01 -14.22 14.77
CA VAL A 174 -5.31 -13.72 15.23
C VAL A 174 -6.23 -14.90 15.45
N ARG A 175 -6.78 -15.01 16.65
CA ARG A 175 -7.86 -15.96 16.99
C ARG A 175 -9.17 -15.21 17.22
N LEU A 176 -10.09 -15.38 16.29
CA LEU A 176 -11.42 -14.80 16.29
C LEU A 176 -12.41 -15.73 16.99
N THR A 177 -13.33 -15.15 17.74
CA THR A 177 -14.53 -15.80 18.27
C THR A 177 -15.73 -14.94 17.91
N GLY A 178 -16.71 -15.49 17.20
CA GLY A 178 -17.94 -14.80 16.85
C GLY A 178 -18.95 -14.80 17.98
N GLN A 179 -19.97 -13.96 17.86
CA GLN A 179 -21.12 -13.96 18.77
C GLN A 179 -21.90 -15.28 18.76
N ASP A 180 -21.75 -16.06 17.69
CA ASP A 180 -22.29 -17.41 17.50
C ASP A 180 -21.42 -18.49 18.16
N GLY A 181 -20.35 -18.12 18.86
CA GLY A 181 -19.42 -19.03 19.51
C GLY A 181 -18.44 -19.73 18.56
N ALA A 182 -18.59 -19.55 17.24
CA ALA A 182 -17.67 -20.10 16.27
C ALA A 182 -16.29 -19.46 16.42
N THR A 183 -15.24 -20.26 16.22
CA THR A 183 -13.84 -19.81 16.33
C THR A 183 -13.09 -20.02 15.02
N ARG A 184 -12.19 -19.08 14.70
CA ARG A 184 -11.30 -19.14 13.54
C ARG A 184 -9.95 -18.54 13.91
N SER A 185 -8.87 -19.13 13.42
CA SER A 185 -7.51 -18.57 13.60
C SER A 185 -6.83 -18.37 12.25
N GLY A 186 -5.94 -17.38 12.17
CA GLY A 186 -5.11 -17.16 10.98
C GLY A 186 -4.09 -16.04 11.18
N THR A 187 -3.19 -15.91 10.20
CA THR A 187 -2.22 -14.81 10.12
C THR A 187 -2.54 -13.92 8.92
N CYS A 188 -2.04 -12.68 8.92
CA CYS A 188 -2.10 -11.86 7.73
C CYS A 188 -1.00 -12.30 6.75
N GLY A 189 -1.40 -12.77 5.57
CA GLY A 189 -0.47 -13.15 4.50
C GLY A 189 -0.13 -12.01 3.53
N LEU A 190 -0.46 -10.76 3.88
CA LEU A 190 -0.21 -9.58 3.05
C LEU A 190 0.99 -8.83 3.59
N ALA A 191 1.94 -8.48 2.71
CA ALA A 191 3.01 -7.54 3.02
C ALA A 191 2.70 -6.20 2.34
N LEU A 192 2.70 -5.11 3.11
CA LEU A 192 2.37 -3.76 2.61
C LEU A 192 3.35 -3.22 1.55
N GLY A 193 4.51 -3.86 1.35
CA GLY A 193 5.47 -3.53 0.30
C GLY A 193 5.37 -4.37 -0.99
N GLY A 194 4.48 -5.38 -1.04
CA GLY A 194 4.42 -6.36 -2.14
C GLY A 194 3.15 -6.30 -3.00
N MET A 195 2.28 -5.33 -2.77
CA MET A 195 0.92 -5.26 -3.32
C MET A 195 0.91 -4.69 -4.75
N SER A 196 1.76 -5.18 -5.66
CA SER A 196 1.76 -4.68 -7.05
C SER A 196 2.16 -5.68 -8.14
N THR A 197 2.18 -6.99 -7.90
CA THR A 197 2.68 -7.96 -8.90
C THR A 197 1.71 -9.06 -9.34
N ARG A 198 0.39 -8.81 -9.32
CA ARG A 198 -0.59 -9.69 -9.99
C ARG A 198 -1.44 -8.92 -10.99
N GLY A 199 -0.86 -8.62 -12.15
CA GLY A 199 -1.60 -7.92 -13.21
C GLY A 199 -0.87 -7.78 -14.55
N ALA A 200 -0.17 -8.81 -15.04
CA ALA A 200 0.24 -8.88 -16.44
C ALA A 200 0.50 -10.34 -16.88
N ARG A 201 -0.59 -11.07 -17.16
CA ARG A 201 -0.54 -12.23 -18.06
C ARG A 201 -1.79 -12.22 -18.93
N ARG A 202 -1.66 -11.66 -20.13
CA ARG A 202 -1.92 -12.32 -21.42
C ARG A 202 -1.55 -11.38 -22.55
#